data_AF-A0A9X4XLL7-F1
#
_entry.id   AF-A0A9X4XLL7-F1
#
_cell.length_a   1.000
_cell.length_b   1.000
_cell.length_c   1.000
_cell.angle_alpha   90.00
_cell.angle_beta   90.00
_cell.angle_gamma   90.00
#
_symmetry.space_group_name_H-M   'P 1'
#
loop_
_entity.id
_entity.type
_entity.pdbx_description
1 polymer ?
#
loop_
_entity_poly.entity_id
_entity_poly.type
_entity_poly.pdbx_seq_one_letter_code
_entity_poly.pdbx_strand_id
1 'polypeptide(L)'
;MSRLGASARSGTPRGARAGRTRAGAVPGRRVGATAVALWLLAGAGLGLTGAAAQTSGTAPPAPRELPAEPPTFTPSEETPEQFPPGEGRDDTFASCTGCHNFKLVAAQGMSRRQWEGSLDWMVRRHGMPELSGAERERVLSYLEGAFPPRAPAAQRGWQNPFLR
;
A
#
# COMPACT_ATOMS: atom_id res chain seq x y z
N MET A 1 24.57 51.04 29.18
CA MET A 1 23.75 52.27 29.23
C MET A 1 23.27 52.58 27.82
N SER A 2 21.96 52.47 27.57
CA SER A 2 21.22 53.03 26.41
C SER A 2 21.62 52.54 24.99
N ARG A 3 20.72 52.26 24.04
CA ARG A 3 19.26 52.32 23.89
C ARG A 3 18.93 51.59 22.57
N LEU A 4 17.79 50.90 22.55
CA LEU A 4 16.78 50.84 21.47
C LEU A 4 17.15 50.31 20.06
N GLY A 5 16.28 49.43 19.54
CA GLY A 5 16.23 49.13 18.10
C GLY A 5 15.32 47.97 17.70
N ALA A 6 14.05 47.99 18.09
CA ALA A 6 13.03 47.12 17.52
C ALA A 6 12.81 47.49 16.04
N SER A 7 12.83 46.51 15.13
CA SER A 7 12.41 46.71 13.73
C SER A 7 11.34 45.68 13.37
N ALA A 8 10.10 46.13 13.46
CA ALA A 8 8.94 45.52 12.83
C ALA A 8 8.86 46.00 11.37
N ARG A 9 8.54 45.10 10.44
CA ARG A 9 8.03 45.41 9.09
C ARG A 9 6.94 44.38 8.79
N SER A 10 5.66 44.73 8.91
CA SER A 10 4.76 45.09 7.79
C SER A 10 4.88 44.09 6.63
N GLY A 11 3.96 43.15 6.37
CA GLY A 11 2.50 43.27 6.37
C GLY A 11 2.02 43.71 4.99
N THR A 12 1.80 42.76 4.08
CA THR A 12 1.14 42.99 2.77
C THR A 12 -0.09 42.10 2.64
N PRO A 13 -1.30 42.66 2.48
CA PRO A 13 -2.50 41.91 2.14
C PRO A 13 -2.82 42.04 0.65
N ARG A 14 -3.30 40.95 0.05
CA ARG A 14 -4.42 40.87 -0.93
C ARG A 14 -4.19 39.76 -1.92
N GLY A 15 -5.19 38.88 -2.00
CA GLY A 15 -5.32 37.91 -3.07
C GLY A 15 -6.54 37.03 -2.88
N ALA A 16 -7.71 37.63 -2.61
CA ALA A 16 -8.97 36.93 -2.72
C ALA A 16 -9.16 36.48 -4.18
N ARG A 17 -9.09 35.17 -4.44
CA ARG A 17 -9.57 34.60 -5.69
C ARG A 17 -10.90 33.91 -5.42
N ALA A 18 -11.92 34.52 -6.02
CA ALA A 18 -13.30 34.08 -6.06
C ALA A 18 -13.43 32.65 -6.62
N GLY A 19 -14.50 32.00 -6.17
CA GLY A 19 -14.82 30.62 -6.40
C GLY A 19 -14.97 30.21 -7.87
N ARG A 20 -14.85 28.90 -8.07
CA ARG A 20 -15.40 28.23 -9.23
C ARG A 20 -16.07 26.96 -8.75
N THR A 21 -17.38 27.05 -8.54
CA THR A 21 -18.26 25.89 -8.52
C THR A 21 -18.28 25.28 -9.91
N ARG A 22 -18.18 23.95 -10.00
CA ARG A 22 -18.94 23.14 -10.94
C ARG A 22 -18.82 21.68 -10.54
N ALA A 23 -19.89 21.20 -9.92
CA ALA A 23 -20.25 19.79 -9.92
C ALA A 23 -20.33 19.33 -11.38
N GLY A 24 -19.49 18.36 -11.74
CA GLY A 24 -19.58 17.62 -12.99
C GLY A 24 -19.84 16.17 -12.64
N ALA A 25 -21.09 15.74 -12.79
CA ALA A 25 -21.46 14.33 -12.74
C ALA A 25 -20.70 13.58 -13.84
N VAL A 26 -20.00 12.51 -13.48
CA VAL A 26 -19.34 11.61 -14.43
C VAL A 26 -20.37 10.55 -14.86
N PRO A 27 -20.85 10.55 -16.12
CA PRO A 27 -21.71 9.47 -16.59
C PRO A 27 -20.88 8.18 -16.79
N GLY A 28 -21.37 7.10 -16.19
CA GLY A 28 -20.78 5.76 -16.30
C GLY A 28 -20.75 5.27 -17.75
N ARG A 29 -19.58 4.86 -18.22
CA ARG A 29 -19.40 4.21 -19.52
C ARG A 29 -19.74 2.73 -19.38
N ARG A 30 -20.91 2.33 -19.88
CA ARG A 30 -21.28 0.93 -20.11
C ARG A 30 -20.47 0.42 -21.31
N VAL A 31 -19.56 -0.53 -21.11
CA VAL A 31 -18.85 -1.18 -22.21
C VAL A 31 -19.67 -2.39 -22.62
N GLY A 32 -20.46 -2.23 -23.69
CA GLY A 32 -21.20 -3.31 -24.33
C GLY A 32 -20.28 -4.16 -25.20
N ALA A 33 -20.39 -5.48 -25.03
CA ALA A 33 -19.79 -6.47 -25.90
C ALA A 33 -20.31 -6.30 -27.34
N THR A 34 -19.40 -6.17 -28.32
CA THR A 34 -19.70 -6.48 -29.72
C THR A 34 -18.48 -7.10 -30.39
N ALA A 35 -18.77 -8.19 -31.10
CA ALA A 35 -17.86 -9.05 -31.82
C ALA A 35 -17.12 -8.33 -32.96
N VAL A 36 -15.87 -8.70 -33.19
CA VAL A 36 -15.23 -8.52 -34.51
C VAL A 36 -14.90 -9.90 -35.05
N ALA A 37 -15.90 -10.42 -35.74
CA ALA A 37 -15.83 -11.53 -36.65
C ALA A 37 -15.08 -11.11 -37.94
N LEU A 38 -14.34 -12.07 -38.49
CA LEU A 38 -14.04 -12.29 -39.91
C LEU A 38 -13.37 -11.16 -40.71
N TRP A 39 -12.09 -11.36 -41.00
CA TRP A 39 -11.56 -11.17 -42.35
C TRP A 39 -10.69 -12.36 -42.73
N LEU A 40 -11.33 -13.31 -43.42
CA LEU A 40 -10.66 -14.29 -44.28
C LEU A 40 -10.80 -13.80 -45.73
N LEU A 41 -9.77 -14.14 -46.51
CA LEU A 41 -9.72 -14.30 -47.97
C LEU A 41 -9.12 -13.15 -48.80
N ALA A 42 -7.95 -13.50 -49.34
CA ALA A 42 -7.47 -13.34 -50.72
C ALA A 42 -6.07 -12.70 -50.72
N GLY A 43 -5.00 -13.29 -51.24
CA GLY A 43 -4.87 -14.42 -52.15
C GLY A 43 -3.70 -14.14 -53.09
N ALA A 44 -3.04 -15.20 -53.54
CA ALA A 44 -2.19 -15.30 -54.72
C ALA A 44 -0.82 -14.59 -54.72
N GLY A 45 0.23 -15.41 -54.53
CA GLY A 45 1.58 -15.14 -55.00
C GLY A 45 2.27 -16.46 -55.35
N LEU A 46 2.26 -16.81 -56.64
CA LEU A 46 2.85 -18.01 -57.24
C LEU A 46 4.38 -18.02 -57.11
N GLY A 47 4.96 -19.17 -56.74
CA GLY A 47 6.39 -19.45 -56.82
C GLY A 47 6.70 -20.94 -56.63
N LEU A 48 6.74 -21.69 -57.73
CA LEU A 48 7.11 -23.11 -57.80
C LEU A 48 8.65 -23.27 -57.74
N THR A 49 9.17 -24.04 -56.77
CA THR A 49 10.26 -25.02 -56.97
C THR A 49 10.29 -26.05 -55.82
N GLY A 50 9.94 -27.29 -56.13
CA GLY A 50 10.51 -28.57 -55.64
C GLY A 50 10.71 -28.84 -54.14
N ALA A 51 9.95 -29.81 -53.60
CA ALA A 51 10.45 -30.95 -52.81
C ALA A 51 9.24 -31.81 -52.37
N ALA A 52 9.33 -33.13 -52.52
CA ALA A 52 8.33 -34.06 -52.02
C ALA A 52 8.21 -33.94 -50.49
N ALA A 53 7.20 -33.21 -50.02
CA ALA A 53 6.88 -33.10 -48.60
C ALA A 53 6.23 -34.42 -48.17
N GLN A 54 7.01 -35.25 -47.50
CA GLN A 54 6.55 -36.46 -46.86
C GLN A 54 5.55 -36.04 -45.78
N THR A 55 4.26 -36.31 -46.00
CA THR A 55 3.21 -36.07 -45.02
C THR A 55 3.30 -37.15 -43.94
N SER A 56 4.24 -37.01 -43.01
CA SER A 56 4.19 -37.73 -41.75
C SER A 56 2.97 -37.21 -40.99
N GLY A 57 1.91 -38.03 -40.95
CA GLY A 57 0.71 -37.76 -40.19
C GLY A 57 1.06 -37.46 -38.73
N THR A 58 0.95 -36.18 -38.36
CA THR A 58 1.07 -35.75 -36.97
C THR A 58 -0.28 -35.99 -36.31
N ALA A 59 -0.36 -36.99 -35.45
CA ALA A 59 -1.51 -37.15 -34.55
C ALA A 59 -1.67 -35.87 -33.72
N PRO A 60 -2.90 -35.36 -33.51
CA PRO A 60 -3.10 -34.19 -32.66
C PRO A 60 -2.54 -34.48 -31.27
N PRO A 61 -1.79 -33.54 -30.65
CA PRO A 61 -1.32 -33.75 -29.28
C PRO A 61 -2.53 -33.93 -28.38
N ALA A 62 -2.46 -34.91 -27.47
CA ALA A 62 -3.46 -35.09 -26.42
C ALA A 62 -3.66 -33.76 -25.67
N PRO A 63 -4.89 -33.44 -25.22
CA PRO A 63 -5.14 -32.23 -24.45
C PRO A 63 -4.23 -32.25 -23.21
N ARG A 64 -3.36 -31.24 -23.10
CA ARG A 64 -2.56 -31.02 -21.91
C ARG A 64 -3.52 -30.59 -20.81
N GLU A 65 -3.70 -31.45 -19.81
CA GLU A 65 -4.41 -31.10 -18.58
C GLU A 65 -3.66 -29.94 -17.94
N LEU A 66 -4.33 -28.79 -17.81
CA LEU A 66 -3.73 -27.61 -17.20
C LEU A 66 -3.53 -27.91 -15.70
N PRO A 67 -2.38 -27.55 -15.11
CA PRO A 67 -2.17 -27.68 -13.68
C PRO A 67 -3.30 -26.99 -12.89
N ALA A 68 -3.69 -27.58 -11.76
CA ALA A 68 -4.63 -26.93 -10.84
C ALA A 68 -4.18 -25.49 -10.54
N GLU A 69 -5.12 -24.55 -10.57
CA GLU A 69 -4.83 -23.14 -10.31
C GLU A 69 -4.18 -23.00 -8.91
N PRO A 70 -3.12 -22.20 -8.79
CA PRO A 70 -2.46 -21.99 -7.50
C PRO A 70 -3.46 -21.40 -6.49
N PRO A 71 -3.28 -21.69 -5.18
CA PRO A 71 -4.16 -21.14 -4.16
C PRO A 71 -4.17 -19.61 -4.25
N THR A 72 -5.35 -19.03 -4.37
CA THR A 72 -5.54 -17.60 -4.36
C THR A 72 -5.24 -17.06 -2.96
N PHE A 73 -4.37 -16.06 -2.87
CA PHE A 73 -4.15 -15.33 -1.61
C PHE A 73 -5.42 -14.60 -1.21
N THR A 74 -5.97 -14.95 -0.04
CA THR A 74 -7.09 -14.25 0.59
C THR A 74 -6.56 -13.42 1.76
N PRO A 75 -6.55 -12.07 1.64
CA PRO A 75 -6.21 -11.22 2.78
C PRO A 75 -7.16 -11.51 3.94
N SER A 76 -6.62 -11.85 5.10
CA SER A 76 -7.40 -12.04 6.33
C SER A 76 -7.50 -10.73 7.10
N GLU A 77 -8.63 -10.51 7.75
CA GLU A 77 -8.81 -9.40 8.69
C GLU A 77 -7.93 -9.58 9.92
N GLU A 78 -7.40 -8.49 10.44
CA GLU A 78 -6.65 -8.50 11.69
C GLU A 78 -7.60 -8.37 12.87
N THR A 79 -7.24 -9.01 13.97
CA THR A 79 -7.93 -8.86 15.25
C THR A 79 -6.92 -8.50 16.32
N PRO A 80 -7.32 -7.80 17.40
CA PRO A 80 -6.43 -7.43 18.49
C PRO A 80 -5.69 -8.63 19.09
N GLU A 81 -6.32 -9.80 19.15
CA GLU A 81 -5.78 -11.03 19.75
C GLU A 81 -4.57 -11.60 19.00
N GLN A 82 -4.31 -11.13 17.78
CA GLN A 82 -3.12 -11.48 17.01
C GLN A 82 -1.83 -10.82 17.56
N PHE A 83 -1.96 -9.85 18.48
CA PHE A 83 -0.87 -9.08 19.05
C PHE A 83 -0.65 -9.37 20.55
N PRO A 84 0.53 -9.05 21.12
CA PRO A 84 0.84 -9.36 22.51
C PRO A 84 -0.27 -8.89 23.46
N PRO A 85 -0.71 -9.73 24.42
CA PRO A 85 -1.74 -9.33 25.37
C PRO A 85 -1.21 -8.21 26.27
N GLY A 86 -2.09 -7.27 26.64
CA GLY A 86 -1.74 -6.18 27.55
C GLY A 86 -2.88 -5.16 27.69
N GLU A 87 -2.86 -4.41 28.79
CA GLU A 87 -3.76 -3.26 28.93
C GLU A 87 -3.51 -2.28 27.78
N GLY A 88 -4.59 -1.78 27.16
CA GLY A 88 -4.50 -0.87 26.02
C GLY A 88 -4.34 -1.52 24.67
N ARG A 89 -4.27 -2.85 24.56
CA ARG A 89 -4.19 -3.54 23.26
C ARG A 89 -5.34 -3.16 22.34
N ASP A 90 -6.58 -3.27 22.83
CA ASP A 90 -7.76 -3.11 21.99
C ASP A 90 -7.96 -1.63 21.61
N ASP A 91 -7.70 -0.70 22.55
CA ASP A 91 -7.71 0.74 22.30
C ASP A 91 -6.63 1.15 21.28
N THR A 92 -5.43 0.58 21.39
CA THR A 92 -4.34 0.80 20.45
C THR A 92 -4.68 0.22 19.08
N PHE A 93 -5.23 -0.99 19.03
CA PHE A 93 -5.64 -1.65 17.80
C PHE A 93 -6.69 -0.80 17.07
N ALA A 94 -7.74 -0.36 17.77
CA ALA A 94 -8.78 0.50 17.20
C ALA A 94 -8.21 1.83 16.67
N SER A 95 -7.32 2.47 17.43
CA SER A 95 -6.71 3.75 17.06
C SER A 95 -5.81 3.65 15.82
N CYS A 96 -5.06 2.55 15.69
CA CYS A 96 -4.04 2.39 14.66
C CYS A 96 -4.55 1.74 13.37
N THR A 97 -5.66 1.01 13.41
CA THR A 97 -6.21 0.31 12.23
C THR A 97 -7.14 1.16 11.37
N GLY A 98 -7.48 2.38 11.80
CA GLY A 98 -8.33 3.28 11.03
C GLY A 98 -7.73 3.75 9.69
N CYS A 99 -6.43 3.59 9.47
CA CYS A 99 -5.75 4.04 8.25
C CYS A 99 -4.86 2.98 7.59
N HIS A 100 -4.28 2.05 8.35
CA HIS A 100 -3.44 0.98 7.83
C HIS A 100 -3.48 -0.24 8.75
N ASN A 101 -3.03 -1.37 8.24
CA ASN A 101 -2.96 -2.63 8.96
C ASN A 101 -2.04 -2.57 10.20
N PHE A 102 -2.42 -3.21 11.31
CA PHE A 102 -1.69 -3.15 12.58
C PHE A 102 -0.33 -3.87 12.54
N LYS A 103 -0.15 -4.90 11.70
CA LYS A 103 1.19 -5.50 11.51
C LYS A 103 2.25 -4.48 11.11
N LEU A 104 1.90 -3.37 10.43
CA LEU A 104 2.86 -2.31 10.12
C LEU A 104 3.37 -1.63 11.39
N VAL A 105 2.46 -1.36 12.34
CA VAL A 105 2.80 -0.80 13.66
C VAL A 105 3.67 -1.78 14.45
N ALA A 106 3.25 -3.05 14.51
CA ALA A 106 4.00 -4.11 15.19
C ALA A 106 5.42 -4.31 14.60
N ALA A 107 5.59 -4.02 13.31
CA ALA A 107 6.86 -4.09 12.59
C ALA A 107 7.82 -2.94 12.88
N GLN A 108 7.43 -1.90 13.63
CA GLN A 108 8.34 -0.78 13.91
C GLN A 108 9.28 -1.04 15.10
N GLY A 109 8.75 -1.35 16.29
CA GLY A 109 9.53 -1.55 17.52
C GLY A 109 10.32 -0.30 17.94
N MET A 110 9.77 0.51 18.84
CA MET A 110 10.30 1.84 19.16
C MET A 110 10.30 2.13 20.66
N SER A 111 11.12 3.09 21.08
CA SER A 111 11.10 3.61 22.45
C SER A 111 9.88 4.51 22.65
N ARG A 112 9.51 4.74 23.92
CA ARG A 112 8.42 5.66 24.29
C ARG A 112 8.45 6.98 23.54
N ARG A 113 9.59 7.69 23.57
CA ARG A 113 9.74 8.99 22.90
C ARG A 113 9.59 8.89 21.37
N GLN A 114 10.01 7.79 20.78
CA GLN A 114 9.87 7.57 19.33
C GLN A 114 8.41 7.27 18.97
N TRP A 115 7.68 6.54 19.80
CA TRP A 115 6.24 6.34 19.66
C TRP A 115 5.48 7.66 19.79
N GLU A 116 5.78 8.46 20.80
CA GLU A 116 5.21 9.81 20.98
C GLU A 116 5.43 10.67 19.73
N GLY A 117 6.68 10.75 19.25
CA GLY A 117 6.98 11.49 18.03
C GLY A 117 6.25 10.97 16.79
N SER A 118 6.04 9.65 16.70
CA SER A 118 5.29 9.03 15.60
C SER A 118 3.80 9.37 15.66
N LEU A 119 3.16 9.27 16.82
CA LEU A 119 1.77 9.69 17.01
C LEU A 119 1.59 11.17 16.65
N ASP A 120 2.47 12.02 17.18
CA ASP A 120 2.44 13.45 16.92
C ASP A 120 2.62 13.78 15.42
N TRP A 121 3.47 13.02 14.72
CA TRP A 121 3.63 13.15 13.27
C TRP A 121 2.38 12.72 12.50
N MET A 122 1.76 11.59 12.88
CA MET A 122 0.53 11.11 12.26
C MET A 122 -0.62 12.08 12.44
N VAL A 123 -0.77 12.68 13.63
CA VAL A 123 -1.76 13.74 13.87
C VAL A 123 -1.48 14.93 12.94
N ARG A 124 -0.25 15.48 12.96
CA ARG A 124 0.06 16.72 12.23
C ARG A 124 0.10 16.59 10.71
N ARG A 125 0.47 15.43 10.16
CA ARG A 125 0.71 15.27 8.71
C ARG A 125 -0.27 14.34 8.03
N HIS A 126 -0.80 13.36 8.75
CA HIS A 126 -1.68 12.34 8.18
C HIS A 126 -3.13 12.47 8.67
N GLY A 127 -3.41 13.40 9.59
CA GLY A 127 -4.77 13.68 10.06
C GLY A 127 -5.33 12.61 10.99
N MET A 128 -4.46 11.86 11.68
CA MET A 128 -4.91 10.94 12.73
C MET A 128 -5.61 11.74 13.84
N PRO A 129 -6.77 11.27 14.34
CA PRO A 129 -7.40 11.86 15.52
C PRO A 129 -6.42 11.93 16.69
N GLU A 130 -6.44 13.03 17.43
CA GLU A 130 -5.55 13.22 18.56
C GLU A 130 -6.00 12.35 19.75
N LEU A 131 -5.14 11.44 20.17
CA LEU A 131 -5.27 10.72 21.44
C LEU A 131 -4.82 11.67 22.55
N SER A 132 -5.62 11.86 23.60
CA SER A 132 -5.30 12.80 24.68
C SER A 132 -5.49 12.18 26.07
N GLY A 133 -4.86 12.78 27.09
CA GLY A 133 -5.00 12.36 28.47
C GLY A 133 -4.72 10.87 28.70
N ALA A 134 -5.66 10.19 29.35
CA ALA A 134 -5.53 8.79 29.74
C ALA A 134 -5.48 7.82 28.54
N GLU A 135 -6.17 8.14 27.45
CA GLU A 135 -6.14 7.31 26.23
C GLU A 135 -4.74 7.31 25.61
N ARG A 136 -4.12 8.50 25.48
CA ARG A 136 -2.76 8.62 24.95
C ARG A 136 -1.76 7.85 25.82
N GLU A 137 -1.87 7.98 27.15
CA GLU A 137 -0.99 7.28 28.08
C GLU A 137 -1.12 5.76 27.96
N ARG A 138 -2.36 5.26 27.88
CA ARG A 138 -2.64 3.83 27.72
C ARG A 138 -2.08 3.28 26.41
N VAL A 139 -2.33 3.98 25.30
CA VAL A 139 -1.85 3.57 23.97
C VAL A 139 -0.31 3.57 23.94
N LEU A 140 0.33 4.62 24.44
CA LEU A 140 1.79 4.69 24.47
C LEU A 140 2.41 3.64 25.39
N SER A 141 1.79 3.36 26.54
CA SER A 141 2.24 2.32 27.48
C SER A 141 2.17 0.93 26.86
N TYR A 142 1.09 0.65 26.13
CA TYR A 142 0.97 -0.59 25.38
C TYR A 142 2.02 -0.69 24.26
N LEU A 143 2.18 0.37 23.46
CA LEU A 143 3.14 0.39 22.34
C LEU A 143 4.59 0.18 22.79
N GLU A 144 5.03 0.83 23.86
CA GLU A 144 6.40 0.68 24.35
C GLU A 144 6.64 -0.70 25.00
N GLY A 145 5.64 -1.24 25.70
CA GLY A 145 5.75 -2.53 26.38
C GLY A 145 5.66 -3.71 25.42
N ALA A 146 4.70 -3.68 24.49
CA ALA A 146 4.48 -4.75 23.52
C ALA A 146 5.46 -4.69 22.33
N PHE A 147 5.90 -3.49 21.93
CA PHE A 147 6.77 -3.28 20.77
C PHE A 147 7.97 -2.39 21.11
N PRO A 148 8.88 -2.86 21.98
CA PRO A 148 10.09 -2.13 22.37
C PRO A 148 11.07 -1.99 21.20
N PRO A 149 12.10 -1.12 21.30
CA PRO A 149 13.17 -1.06 20.33
C PRO A 149 13.77 -2.44 20.11
N ARG A 150 13.76 -2.91 18.85
CA ARG A 150 14.49 -4.12 18.52
C ARG A 150 15.97 -3.80 18.47
N ALA A 151 16.78 -4.68 19.07
CA ALA A 151 18.21 -4.67 18.81
C ALA A 151 18.41 -4.68 17.29
N PRO A 152 19.34 -3.86 16.75
CA PRO A 152 19.72 -3.98 15.34
C PRO A 152 20.00 -5.46 15.10
N ALA A 153 19.37 -6.06 14.09
CA ALA A 153 19.59 -7.47 13.76
C ALA A 153 21.10 -7.70 13.75
N ALA A 154 21.63 -8.36 14.79
CA ALA A 154 23.04 -8.25 15.13
C ALA A 154 23.86 -8.77 13.95
N GLN A 155 24.42 -7.84 13.18
CA GLN A 155 25.45 -7.96 12.15
C GLN A 155 25.62 -9.35 11.50
N ARG A 156 24.53 -10.04 11.16
CA ARG A 156 24.58 -11.01 10.06
C ARG A 156 24.63 -10.13 8.83
N GLY A 157 25.84 -9.70 8.47
CA GLY A 157 26.10 -8.96 7.24
C GLY A 157 25.29 -9.60 6.11
N TRP A 158 24.62 -8.78 5.31
CA TRP A 158 23.61 -9.20 4.33
C TRP A 158 24.09 -10.46 3.59
N GLN A 159 23.57 -11.61 3.99
CA GLN A 159 23.85 -12.88 3.34
C GLN A 159 22.91 -12.95 2.15
N ASN A 160 23.46 -12.97 0.95
CA ASN A 160 22.67 -13.02 -0.27
C ASN A 160 21.87 -14.34 -0.28
N PRO A 161 20.53 -14.31 -0.14
CA PRO A 161 19.71 -15.51 -0.01
C PRO A 161 19.59 -16.32 -1.31
N PHE A 162 20.10 -15.78 -2.42
CA PHE A 162 20.05 -16.38 -3.75
C PHE A 162 21.34 -17.12 -4.15
N LEU A 163 22.35 -17.16 -3.26
CA LEU A 163 23.61 -17.91 -3.49
C LEU A 163 23.57 -19.34 -2.93
N ARG A 164 22.37 -19.93 -2.79
CA ARG A 164 22.19 -21.34 -2.41
C ARG A 164 21.86 -22.19 -3.61
#